data_AF-A0A9P8GI05-F1
#
_entry.id   AF-A0A9P8GI05-F1
#
_cell.length_a   1.000
_cell.length_b   1.000
_cell.length_c   1.000
_cell.angle_alpha   90.00
_cell.angle_beta   90.00
_cell.angle_gamma   90.00
#
_symmetry.space_group_name_H-M   'P 1'
#
loop_
_entity.id
_entity.type
_entity.pdbx_description
1 polymer ?
#
loop_
_entity_poly.entity_id
_entity_poly.type
_entity_poly.pdbx_seq_one_letter_code
_entity_poly.pdbx_strand_id
1 'polypeptide(L)'
;MGEISDLRTQILDNIQVLYPDFKTDARFILTCNIDDGHEEWTVILGRPILDRHRQYADIYGTGIGGTPEAAYRDLLKNTAMELHDLGYTWNW
;
A
#
# COMPACT_ATOMS: atom_id res chain seq x y z
N MET A 1 -19.06 1.32 -6.56
CA MET A 1 -17.68 0.84 -6.34
C MET A 1 -17.37 1.06 -4.87
N GLY A 2 -16.73 0.09 -4.20
CA GLY A 2 -16.50 0.16 -2.74
C GLY A 2 -15.27 1.02 -2.41
N GLU A 3 -15.29 1.67 -1.24
CA GLU A 3 -14.25 2.58 -0.74
C GLU A 3 -12.81 2.05 -0.90
N ILE A 4 -12.57 0.78 -0.58
CA ILE A 4 -11.25 0.15 -0.74
C ILE A 4 -10.78 0.12 -2.20
N SER A 5 -11.70 -0.04 -3.16
CA SER A 5 -11.36 -0.01 -4.58
C SER A 5 -10.86 1.36 -5.01
N ASP A 6 -11.49 2.42 -4.52
CA ASP A 6 -11.11 3.80 -4.84
C ASP A 6 -9.76 4.14 -4.19
N LEU A 7 -9.55 3.71 -2.94
CA LEU A 7 -8.26 3.83 -2.25
C LEU A 7 -7.14 3.10 -2.99
N ARG A 8 -7.38 1.87 -3.45
CA ARG A 8 -6.40 1.09 -4.23
C ARG A 8 -5.99 1.81 -5.52
N THR A 9 -6.95 2.37 -6.24
CA THR A 9 -6.66 3.14 -7.46
C THR A 9 -5.75 4.32 -7.16
N GLN A 10 -6.09 5.14 -6.16
CA GLN A 10 -5.27 6.30 -5.79
C GLN A 10 -3.86 5.93 -5.32
N ILE A 11 -3.73 4.84 -4.55
CA ILE A 11 -2.41 4.33 -4.13
C ILE A 11 -1.59 3.92 -5.35
N LEU A 12 -2.18 3.22 -6.32
CA LEU A 12 -1.48 2.80 -7.53
C LEU A 12 -1.07 4.01 -8.38
N ASP A 13 -1.92 5.04 -8.49
CA ASP A 13 -1.60 6.28 -9.20
C ASP A 13 -0.39 6.97 -8.55
N ASN A 14 -0.36 7.08 -7.22
CA ASN A 14 0.78 7.66 -6.51
C ASN A 14 2.07 6.87 -6.77
N ILE A 15 1.97 5.55 -6.69
CA ILE A 15 3.10 4.64 -6.82
C ILE A 15 3.64 4.62 -8.25
N GLN A 16 2.79 4.78 -9.26
CA GLN A 16 3.22 4.91 -10.65
C GLN A 16 4.03 6.19 -10.90
N VAL A 17 3.73 7.27 -10.15
CA VAL A 17 4.53 8.50 -10.19
C VAL A 17 5.87 8.30 -9.48
N LEU A 18 5.87 7.70 -8.29
CA LEU A 18 7.07 7.42 -7.50
C LEU A 18 8.03 6.47 -8.23
N TYR A 19 7.46 5.46 -8.89
CA TYR A 19 8.18 4.38 -9.54
C TYR A 19 7.62 4.21 -10.97
N PRO A 20 8.12 4.95 -11.96
CA PRO A 20 7.63 4.83 -13.35
C PRO A 20 7.81 3.42 -13.94
N ASP A 21 8.82 2.69 -13.47
CA ASP A 21 9.10 1.29 -13.80
C ASP A 21 8.30 0.30 -12.93
N PHE A 22 7.34 0.79 -12.15
CA PHE A 22 6.46 -0.04 -11.33
C PHE A 22 5.74 -1.04 -12.24
N LYS A 23 6.03 -2.32 -12.01
CA LYS A 23 5.55 -3.40 -12.86
C LYS A 23 4.12 -3.73 -12.49
N THR A 24 3.38 -4.23 -13.48
CA THR A 24 1.99 -4.72 -13.38
C THR A 24 1.80 -5.92 -12.45
N ASP A 25 2.87 -6.43 -11.84
CA ASP A 25 2.85 -7.59 -10.95
C ASP A 25 2.66 -7.24 -9.47
N ALA A 26 2.64 -5.95 -9.12
CA ALA A 26 2.39 -5.51 -7.76
C ALA A 26 0.99 -5.94 -7.27
N ARG A 27 0.92 -6.33 -6.00
CA ARG A 27 -0.31 -6.80 -5.35
C ARG A 27 -0.47 -6.14 -3.99
N PHE A 28 -1.73 -5.94 -3.63
CA PHE A 28 -2.11 -5.64 -2.25
C PHE A 28 -2.31 -6.94 -1.49
N ILE A 29 -1.55 -7.14 -0.42
CA ILE A 29 -1.74 -8.21 0.54
C ILE A 29 -2.34 -7.57 1.79
N LEU A 30 -3.54 -8.02 2.19
CA LEU A 30 -4.19 -7.57 3.40
C LEU A 30 -4.18 -8.71 4.42
N THR A 31 -3.57 -8.46 5.57
CA THR A 31 -3.54 -9.39 6.70
C THR A 31 -4.24 -8.78 7.90
N CYS A 32 -4.91 -9.60 8.70
CA CYS A 32 -5.48 -9.21 9.98
C CYS A 32 -4.79 -10.02 11.07
N ASN A 33 -4.19 -9.33 12.05
CA ASN A 33 -3.80 -9.95 13.30
C ASN A 33 -4.93 -9.75 14.32
N ILE A 34 -5.24 -10.79 15.08
CA ILE A 34 -6.30 -10.78 16.09
C ILE A 34 -5.66 -11.21 17.41
N ASP A 35 -5.36 -10.23 18.26
CA ASP A 35 -4.79 -10.45 19.60
C ASP A 35 -5.74 -9.88 20.65
N ASP A 36 -6.18 -10.72 21.60
CA ASP A 36 -7.07 -10.34 22.71
C ASP A 36 -8.34 -9.56 22.31
N GLY A 37 -8.90 -9.85 21.14
CA GLY A 37 -10.09 -9.18 20.62
C GLY A 37 -9.83 -7.82 19.95
N HIS A 38 -8.57 -7.42 19.84
CA HIS A 38 -8.12 -6.31 19.01
C HIS A 38 -7.75 -6.82 17.62
N GLU A 39 -8.38 -6.24 16.59
CA GLU A 39 -8.00 -6.46 15.20
C GLU A 39 -7.01 -5.39 14.77
N GLU A 40 -5.87 -5.82 14.25
CA GLU A 40 -4.91 -4.97 13.55
C GLU A 40 -4.80 -5.42 12.10
N TRP A 41 -5.27 -4.55 11.20
CA TRP A 41 -5.21 -4.77 9.77
C TRP A 41 -3.93 -4.14 9.22
N THR A 42 -3.14 -4.93 8.51
CA THR A 42 -1.96 -4.48 7.79
C THR A 42 -2.15 -4.71 6.30
N VAL A 43 -1.97 -3.67 5.50
CA VAL A 43 -1.90 -3.77 4.05
C VAL A 43 -0.46 -3.57 3.58
N ILE A 44 -0.01 -4.47 2.71
CA ILE A 44 1.31 -4.42 2.09
C ILE A 44 1.09 -4.28 0.58
N LEU A 45 1.68 -3.25 0.00
CA LEU A 45 1.83 -3.13 -1.45
C LEU A 45 3.23 -3.58 -1.83
N GLY A 46 3.31 -4.67 -2.60
CA GLY A 46 4.60 -5.23 -3.00
C GLY A 46 4.48 -6.20 -4.17
N ARG A 47 5.63 -6.65 -4.68
CA ARG A 47 5.67 -7.79 -5.60
C ARG A 47 5.54 -9.09 -4.80
N PRO A 48 4.67 -10.03 -5.20
CA PRO A 48 4.65 -11.36 -4.62
C PRO A 48 6.00 -12.05 -4.87
N ILE A 49 6.55 -12.71 -3.86
CA ILE A 49 7.80 -13.49 -3.99
C ILE A 49 7.51 -14.67 -4.92
N LEU A 50 7.97 -14.58 -6.18
CA LEU A 50 7.85 -15.66 -7.16
C LEU A 50 8.95 -16.72 -7.00
N ASP A 51 10.01 -16.45 -6.24
CA ASP A 51 11.16 -17.33 -6.10
C ASP A 51 11.46 -17.64 -4.63
N ARG A 52 11.42 -18.93 -4.27
CA ARG A 52 11.72 -19.44 -2.92
C ARG A 52 13.13 -19.08 -2.43
N HIS A 53 14.02 -18.60 -3.32
CA HIS A 53 15.40 -18.23 -2.97
C HIS A 53 15.66 -16.73 -2.84
N ARG A 54 14.69 -15.85 -3.15
CA ARG A 54 14.82 -14.40 -2.90
C ARG A 54 14.20 -14.04 -1.56
N GLN A 55 15.04 -13.51 -0.66
CA GLN A 55 14.67 -13.22 0.73
C GLN A 55 13.87 -11.91 0.92
N TYR A 56 13.67 -11.11 -0.12
CA TYR A 56 12.93 -9.85 -0.02
C TYR A 56 11.92 -9.73 -1.16
N ALA A 57 10.65 -9.60 -0.81
CA ALA A 57 9.66 -9.01 -1.70
C ALA A 57 10.07 -7.54 -1.93
N ASP A 58 9.91 -7.03 -3.16
CA ASP A 58 9.96 -5.58 -3.39
C ASP A 58 8.72 -5.00 -2.71
N ILE A 59 8.85 -4.53 -1.47
CA ILE A 59 7.79 -3.84 -0.73
C ILE A 59 7.89 -2.36 -1.11
N TYR A 60 6.81 -1.83 -1.67
CA TYR A 60 6.70 -0.43 -2.06
C TYR A 60 6.00 0.42 -1.00
N GLY A 61 5.20 -0.20 -0.14
CA GLY A 61 4.56 0.51 0.95
C GLY A 61 3.78 -0.40 1.88
N THR A 62 3.56 0.09 3.10
CA THR A 62 2.74 -0.56 4.12
C THR A 62 1.78 0.45 4.74
N GLY A 63 0.62 -0.01 5.19
CA GLY A 63 -0.30 0.78 5.99
C GLY A 63 -0.98 -0.07 7.05
N ILE A 64 -1.33 0.54 8.18
CA ILE A 64 -1.87 -0.17 9.35
C ILE A 64 -3.15 0.54 9.84
N GLY A 65 -4.12 -0.22 10.32
CA GLY A 65 -5.32 0.34 10.93
C GLY A 65 -6.19 -0.67 11.66
N GLY A 66 -7.15 -0.18 12.44
CA GLY A 66 -8.12 -1.04 13.15
C GLY A 66 -9.21 -1.64 12.25
N THR A 67 -9.26 -1.26 10.97
CA THR A 67 -10.14 -1.83 9.95
C THR A 67 -9.38 -1.96 8.62
N PRO A 68 -9.88 -2.74 7.64
CA PRO A 68 -9.31 -2.77 6.30
C PRO A 68 -9.19 -1.37 5.69
N GLU A 69 -10.24 -0.56 5.73
CA GLU A 69 -10.28 0.79 5.17
C GLU A 69 -9.24 1.71 5.84
N ALA A 70 -9.08 1.61 7.16
CA ALA A 70 -8.09 2.39 7.90
C ALA A 70 -6.66 2.04 7.45
N ALA A 71 -6.36 0.76 7.24
CA ALA A 71 -5.05 0.33 6.73
C ALA A 71 -4.78 0.86 5.32
N TYR A 72 -5.77 0.86 4.43
CA TYR A 72 -5.63 1.47 3.09
C TYR A 72 -5.47 2.98 3.14
N ARG A 73 -6.18 3.69 4.03
CA ARG A 73 -6.03 5.14 4.22
C ARG A 73 -4.64 5.51 4.74
N ASP A 74 -4.09 4.71 5.65
CA ASP A 74 -2.72 4.89 6.14
C ASP A 74 -1.69 4.68 5.02
N LEU A 75 -1.85 3.62 4.21
CA LEU A 75 -0.98 3.40 3.04
C LEU A 75 -1.10 4.53 2.01
N LEU A 76 -2.31 5.03 1.74
CA LEU A 76 -2.51 6.18 0.84
C LEU A 76 -1.79 7.42 1.38
N LYS A 77 -1.91 7.69 2.68
CA LYS A 77 -1.20 8.79 3.34
C LYS A 77 0.32 8.63 3.19
N ASN A 78 0.85 7.43 3.40
CA ASN A 78 2.29 7.16 3.31
C ASN A 78 2.81 7.43 1.88
N THR A 79 2.11 6.95 0.85
CA THR A 79 2.51 7.20 -0.56
C THR A 79 2.37 8.67 -0.96
N ALA A 80 1.35 9.37 -0.47
CA ALA A 80 1.17 10.80 -0.70
C ALA A 80 2.27 11.64 -0.02
N MET A 81 2.70 11.25 1.18
CA MET A 81 3.82 11.89 1.87
C MET A 81 5.13 11.70 1.12
N GLU A 82 5.40 10.49 0.61
CA GLU A 82 6.59 10.21 -0.19
C GLU A 82 6.63 11.06 -1.48
N LEU A 83 5.49 11.20 -2.15
CA LEU A 83 5.37 12.11 -3.30
C LEU A 83 5.67 13.55 -2.94
N HIS A 84 5.08 14.04 -1.84
CA HIS A 84 5.31 15.39 -1.35
C HIS A 84 6.79 15.62 -1.04
N ASP A 85 7.45 14.68 -0.38
CA ASP A 85 8.86 14.77 0.00
C ASP A 85 9.80 14.77 -1.21
N LEU A 86 9.39 14.16 -2.32
CA LEU A 86 10.07 14.22 -3.61
C LEU A 86 9.72 15.47 -4.45
N GLY A 87 8.91 16.38 -3.91
CA GLY A 87 8.54 17.63 -4.56
C GLY A 87 7.34 17.54 -5.51
N TYR A 88 6.61 16.42 -5.53
CA TYR A 88 5.35 16.30 -6.24
C TYR A 88 4.22 16.89 -5.39
N THR A 89 3.89 18.16 -5.64
CA THR A 89 2.73 18.81 -5.01
C THR A 89 1.46 18.50 -5.80
N TRP A 90 0.55 17.73 -5.22
CA TRP A 90 -0.84 17.67 -5.68
C TRP A 90 -1.59 18.90 -5.18
N ASN A 91 -2.26 19.61 -6.08
CA ASN A 91 -3.23 20.63 -5.70
C ASN A 91 -4.47 19.89 -5.16
N TRP A 92 -4.71 20.02 -3.86
CA TRP A 92 -5.91 19.52 -3.18
C TRP A 92 -7.16 20.30 -3.59
#